data_AF-A0AA86SPL4-F1
#
_entry.id   AF-A0AA86SPL4-F1
#
_cell.length_a   1.000
_cell.length_b   1.000
_cell.length_c   1.000
_cell.angle_alpha   90.00
_cell.angle_beta   90.00
_cell.angle_gamma   90.00
#
_symmetry.space_group_name_H-M   'P 1'
#
loop_
_entity.id
_entity.type
_entity.pdbx_description
1 polymer ?
#
loop_
_entity_poly.entity_id
_entity_poly.type
_entity_poly.pdbx_seq_one_letter_code
_entity_poly.pdbx_strand_id
1 'polypeptide(L)'
;MANCDTGSVHSQRPDSRGRFGRFGGKYVPETLMFALTELESAFHSLASDEHFQKELAETLRDFVGRESPLYFAERLTRHYARDGQGPEVYLKREDLNHTGAHKINN
;
A
#
# COMPACT_ATOMS: atom_id res chain seq x y z
N MET A 1 34.99 -6.65 26.38
CA MET A 1 34.49 -6.60 25.00
C MET A 1 33.06 -7.11 25.02
N ALA A 2 32.08 -6.21 25.17
CA ALA A 2 30.67 -6.58 25.22
C ALA A 2 30.13 -6.56 23.78
N ASN A 3 29.61 -7.70 23.35
CA ASN A 3 28.89 -7.86 22.09
C ASN A 3 27.66 -6.94 22.10
N CYS A 4 27.59 -6.02 21.15
CA CYS A 4 26.39 -5.23 20.89
C CYS A 4 25.44 -6.08 20.07
N ASP A 5 24.37 -6.52 20.73
CA ASP A 5 23.38 -7.45 20.21
C ASP A 5 22.51 -6.78 19.13
N THR A 6 22.46 -7.48 18.00
CA THR A 6 21.51 -7.48 16.87
C THR A 6 20.46 -6.35 16.76
N GLY A 7 20.63 -5.52 15.72
CA GLY A 7 19.60 -4.60 15.23
C GLY A 7 18.34 -5.36 14.79
N SER A 8 17.19 -4.98 15.35
CA SER A 8 15.89 -5.51 14.99
C SER A 8 15.61 -5.30 13.50
N VAL A 9 15.59 -6.40 12.74
CA VAL A 9 15.09 -6.40 11.36
C VAL A 9 13.57 -6.31 11.46
N HIS A 10 13.02 -5.10 11.33
CA HIS A 10 11.58 -4.94 11.14
C HIS A 10 11.22 -5.49 9.75
N SER A 11 10.61 -6.67 9.71
CA SER A 11 9.94 -7.18 8.51
C SER A 11 8.92 -6.16 8.03
N GLN A 12 8.95 -5.80 6.74
CA GLN A 12 7.92 -4.96 6.11
C GLN A 12 6.56 -5.67 6.02
N ARG A 13 6.51 -6.96 6.38
CA ARG A 13 5.31 -7.79 6.39
C ARG A 13 4.96 -8.21 7.82
N PRO A 14 3.67 -8.41 8.14
CA PRO A 14 3.28 -8.93 9.43
C PRO A 14 3.77 -10.38 9.58
N ASP A 15 3.91 -10.83 10.82
CA ASP A 15 4.10 -12.25 11.11
C ASP A 15 2.83 -13.07 10.80
N SER A 16 2.90 -14.39 11.00
CA SER A 16 1.76 -15.31 10.79
C SER A 16 0.56 -15.06 11.71
N ARG A 17 0.72 -14.23 12.75
CA ARG A 17 -0.37 -13.79 13.62
C ARG A 17 -0.91 -12.42 13.20
N GLY A 18 -0.45 -11.86 12.08
CA GLY A 18 -0.85 -10.55 11.59
C GLY A 18 -0.19 -9.39 12.34
N ARG A 19 0.95 -9.61 13.03
CA ARG A 19 1.60 -8.58 13.85
C ARG A 19 2.81 -7.95 13.18
N PHE A 20 2.91 -6.64 13.31
CA PHE A 20 4.10 -5.84 13.03
C PHE A 20 4.78 -5.51 14.37
N GLY A 21 5.66 -6.41 14.83
CA GLY A 21 6.21 -6.35 16.17
C GLY A 21 5.09 -6.39 17.23
N ARG A 22 4.91 -5.29 17.97
CA ARG A 22 3.86 -5.19 19.00
C ARG A 22 2.48 -4.79 18.46
N PHE A 23 2.38 -4.32 17.22
CA PHE A 23 1.15 -3.79 16.62
C PHE A 23 0.46 -4.81 15.70
N GLY A 24 -0.81 -4.61 15.36
CA GLY A 24 -1.59 -5.54 14.54
C GLY A 24 -2.15 -6.72 15.33
N GLY A 25 -2.37 -7.84 14.66
CA GLY A 25 -3.05 -9.01 15.21
C GLY A 25 -4.58 -8.95 15.05
N LYS A 26 -5.26 -10.04 15.43
CA LYS A 26 -6.72 -10.20 15.34
C LYS A 26 -7.31 -10.20 16.75
N TYR A 27 -7.92 -9.09 17.15
CA TYR A 27 -8.64 -8.96 18.44
C TYR A 27 -10.13 -8.79 18.16
N VAL A 28 -10.75 -9.89 17.75
CA VAL A 28 -12.16 -9.94 17.35
C VAL A 28 -12.89 -11.01 18.15
N PRO A 29 -14.24 -10.99 18.20
CA PRO A 29 -15.00 -12.11 18.74
C PRO A 29 -14.68 -13.43 18.04
N GLU A 30 -14.71 -14.54 18.80
CA GLU A 30 -14.48 -15.90 18.29
C GLU A 30 -15.36 -16.24 17.10
N THR A 31 -16.60 -15.74 17.10
CA THR A 31 -17.56 -15.93 16.01
C THR A 31 -17.09 -15.37 14.66
N LEU A 32 -16.13 -14.46 14.63
CA LEU A 32 -15.53 -13.92 13.39
C LEU A 32 -14.26 -14.65 12.96
N MET A 33 -13.67 -15.49 13.82
CA MET A 33 -12.38 -16.13 13.53
C MET A 33 -12.45 -17.01 12.29
N PHE A 34 -13.53 -17.78 12.13
CA PHE A 34 -13.73 -18.65 10.95
C PHE A 34 -13.72 -17.85 9.63
N ALA A 35 -14.53 -16.78 9.54
CA ALA A 35 -14.62 -15.95 8.34
C ALA A 35 -13.28 -15.26 8.01
N LEU A 36 -12.52 -14.83 9.02
CA LEU A 36 -11.21 -14.23 8.82
C LEU A 36 -10.17 -15.24 8.33
N THR A 37 -10.21 -16.48 8.81
CA THR A 37 -9.32 -17.55 8.33
C THR A 37 -9.62 -17.94 6.89
N GLU A 38 -10.91 -18.04 6.53
CA GLU A 38 -11.33 -18.31 5.16
C GLU A 38 -10.87 -17.20 4.20
N LEU A 39 -11.09 -15.93 4.57
CA LEU A 39 -10.64 -14.77 3.79
C LEU A 39 -9.13 -14.76 3.60
N GLU A 40 -8.35 -15.01 4.65
CA GLU A 40 -6.89 -15.05 4.59
C GLU A 40 -6.39 -16.17 3.65
N SER A 41 -7.01 -17.36 3.75
CA SER A 41 -6.69 -18.48 2.85
C SER A 41 -7.01 -18.15 1.40
N ALA A 42 -8.18 -17.58 1.12
CA ALA A 42 -8.59 -17.19 -0.22
C ALA A 42 -7.68 -16.10 -0.79
N PHE A 43 -7.37 -15.07 0.01
CA PHE A 43 -6.44 -14.01 -0.37
C PHE A 43 -5.07 -14.57 -0.74
N HIS A 44 -4.48 -15.45 0.09
CA HIS A 44 -3.18 -16.04 -0.21
C HIS A 44 -3.20 -16.91 -1.48
N SER A 45 -4.30 -17.62 -1.74
CA SER A 45 -4.44 -18.40 -2.98
C SER A 45 -4.54 -17.51 -4.22
N LEU A 46 -5.29 -16.40 -4.14
CA LEU A 46 -5.56 -15.52 -5.30
C LEU A 46 -4.46 -14.47 -5.53
N ALA A 47 -3.70 -14.11 -4.48
CA ALA A 47 -2.64 -13.11 -4.57
C ALA A 47 -1.53 -13.49 -5.58
N SER A 48 -1.33 -14.79 -5.82
CA SER A 48 -0.39 -15.32 -6.83
C SER A 48 -1.07 -15.97 -8.03
N ASP A 49 -2.41 -15.97 -8.11
CA ASP A 49 -3.14 -16.57 -9.22
C ASP A 49 -3.08 -15.68 -10.47
N GLU A 50 -2.54 -16.21 -11.56
CA GLU A 50 -2.31 -15.42 -12.79
C GLU A 50 -3.59 -14.91 -13.43
N HIS A 51 -4.68 -15.70 -13.38
CA HIS A 51 -5.96 -15.31 -13.95
C HIS A 51 -6.56 -14.12 -13.19
N PHE A 52 -6.56 -14.20 -11.86
CA PHE A 52 -7.01 -13.12 -10.99
C PHE A 52 -6.16 -11.86 -11.15
N GLN A 53 -4.83 -11.99 -11.19
CA GLN A 53 -3.93 -10.84 -11.39
C GLN A 53 -4.17 -10.16 -12.73
N LYS A 54 -4.46 -10.93 -13.79
CA LYS A 54 -4.80 -10.39 -15.10
C LYS A 54 -6.10 -9.61 -15.07
N GLU A 55 -7.17 -10.21 -14.53
CA GLU A 55 -8.48 -9.55 -14.41
C GLU A 55 -8.41 -8.26 -13.58
N LEU A 56 -7.65 -8.30 -12.46
CA LEU A 56 -7.41 -7.13 -11.63
C LEU A 56 -6.66 -6.04 -12.40
N ALA A 57 -5.59 -6.40 -13.12
CA ALA A 57 -4.81 -5.43 -13.90
C ALA A 57 -5.63 -4.81 -15.04
N GLU A 58 -6.49 -5.58 -15.70
CA GLU A 58 -7.43 -5.09 -16.70
C GLU A 58 -8.43 -4.11 -16.10
N THR A 59 -9.05 -4.47 -14.97
CA THR A 59 -10.00 -3.60 -14.26
C THR A 59 -9.34 -2.31 -13.78
N LEU A 60 -8.14 -2.39 -13.21
CA LEU A 60 -7.39 -1.22 -12.74
C LEU A 60 -7.06 -0.25 -13.89
N ARG A 61 -6.76 -0.77 -15.08
CA ARG A 61 -6.47 0.07 -16.24
C ARG A 61 -7.75 0.62 -16.88
N ASP A 62 -8.68 -0.25 -17.23
CA ASP A 62 -9.80 0.07 -18.12
C ASP A 62 -10.97 0.72 -17.37
N PHE A 63 -11.16 0.40 -16.08
CA PHE A 63 -12.22 0.97 -15.25
C PHE A 63 -11.71 2.04 -14.29
N VAL A 64 -10.65 1.74 -13.51
CA VAL A 64 -10.15 2.70 -12.51
C VAL A 64 -9.40 3.86 -13.16
N GLY A 65 -8.74 3.63 -14.30
CA GLY A 65 -7.95 4.63 -15.02
C GLY A 65 -6.47 4.67 -14.61
N ARG A 66 -5.91 3.54 -14.16
CA ARG A 66 -4.47 3.43 -13.83
C ARG A 66 -3.61 3.25 -15.09
N GLU A 67 -2.36 3.68 -15.08
CA GLU A 67 -1.65 4.33 -13.96
C GLU A 67 -2.00 5.81 -13.81
N SER A 68 -2.12 6.27 -12.56
CA SER A 68 -2.24 7.70 -12.28
C SER A 68 -0.92 8.43 -12.59
N PRO A 69 -0.93 9.62 -13.22
CA PRO A 69 0.29 10.32 -13.58
C PRO A 69 1.04 10.85 -12.36
N LEU A 70 2.37 10.98 -12.49
CA LEU A 70 3.22 11.73 -11.55
C LEU A 70 3.43 13.14 -12.12
N TYR A 71 2.75 14.13 -11.54
CA TYR A 71 2.71 15.49 -12.05
C TYR A 71 3.75 16.40 -11.39
N PHE A 72 4.61 17.05 -12.17
CA PHE A 72 5.54 18.06 -11.65
C PHE A 72 4.81 19.37 -11.34
N ALA A 73 4.77 19.76 -10.07
CA ALA A 73 4.04 20.93 -9.60
C ALA A 73 4.92 22.18 -9.61
N GLU A 74 5.23 22.72 -10.80
CA GLU A 74 6.15 23.86 -11.00
C GLU A 74 5.90 25.06 -10.06
N ARG A 75 4.62 25.43 -9.87
CA ARG A 75 4.25 26.55 -9.00
C ARG A 75 4.55 26.26 -7.54
N LEU A 76 4.36 25.02 -7.11
CA LEU A 76 4.61 24.59 -5.73
C LEU A 76 6.11 24.43 -5.47
N THR A 77 6.84 23.86 -6.42
CA THR A 77 8.32 23.83 -6.44
C THR A 77 8.89 25.23 -6.27
N ARG A 78 8.43 26.20 -7.08
CA ARG A 78 8.87 27.59 -7.00
C ARG A 78 8.49 28.26 -5.68
N HIS A 79 7.31 27.95 -5.15
CA HIS A 79 6.84 28.51 -3.87
C HIS A 79 7.76 28.13 -2.70
N TYR A 80 8.29 26.90 -2.70
CA TYR A 80 9.18 26.41 -1.64
C TYR A 80 10.67 26.67 -1.90
N ALA A 81 11.03 27.19 -3.07
CA ALA A 81 12.41 27.58 -3.34
C ALA A 81 12.84 28.77 -2.45
N ARG A 82 14.06 28.68 -1.89
CA ARG A 82 14.75 29.72 -1.11
C ARG A 82 16.09 30.00 -1.79
N ASP A 83 16.34 31.26 -2.13
CA ASP A 83 17.58 31.69 -2.81
C ASP A 83 17.94 30.86 -4.07
N GLY A 84 16.91 30.47 -4.83
CA GLY A 84 17.06 29.65 -6.04
C GLY A 84 17.29 28.16 -5.79
N GLN A 85 17.22 27.70 -4.54
CA GLN A 85 17.40 26.30 -4.14
C GLN A 85 16.15 25.76 -3.44
N GLY A 86 15.80 24.49 -3.67
CA GLY A 86 14.65 23.86 -3.02
C GLY A 86 14.31 22.50 -3.61
N PRO A 87 13.41 21.74 -2.98
CA PRO A 87 12.99 20.45 -3.48
C PRO A 87 12.10 20.60 -4.72
N GLU A 88 12.23 19.67 -5.66
CA GLU A 88 11.22 19.45 -6.69
C GLU A 88 9.99 18.79 -6.09
N VAL A 89 8.81 19.33 -6.38
CA VAL A 89 7.55 18.80 -5.86
C VAL A 89 6.79 18.08 -6.98
N TYR A 90 6.56 16.79 -6.77
CA TYR A 90 5.75 15.95 -7.65
C TYR A 90 4.50 15.46 -6.91
N LEU A 91 3.37 15.40 -7.61
CA LEU A 91 2.09 14.93 -7.10
C LEU A 91 1.72 13.60 -7.78
N LYS A 92 1.55 12.53 -7.02
CA LYS A 92 0.96 11.27 -7.51
C LYS A 92 -0.55 11.44 -7.59
N ARG A 93 -1.09 11.54 -8.81
CA ARG A 93 -2.46 12.01 -9.09
C ARG A 93 -3.54 10.95 -8.89
N GLU A 94 -3.58 10.29 -7.73
CA GLU A 94 -4.64 9.31 -7.41
C GLU A 94 -6.04 9.95 -7.31
N ASP A 95 -6.12 11.29 -7.30
CA ASP A 95 -7.37 12.05 -7.46
C ASP A 95 -8.02 11.86 -8.83
N LEU A 96 -7.28 11.36 -9.83
CA LEU A 96 -7.79 11.10 -11.18
C LEU A 96 -8.38 9.69 -11.35
N ASN A 97 -8.30 8.83 -10.34
CA ASN A 97 -8.96 7.53 -10.39
C ASN A 97 -10.49 7.72 -10.52
N HIS A 98 -11.21 6.77 -11.11
CA HIS A 98 -12.63 6.91 -11.46
C HIS A 98 -13.55 7.49 -10.37
N THR A 99 -13.35 7.12 -9.10
CA THR A 99 -14.14 7.64 -7.95
C THR A 99 -13.55 8.87 -7.27
N GLY A 100 -12.44 9.41 -7.80
CA GLY A 100 -11.71 10.55 -7.26
C GLY A 100 -10.81 10.23 -6.06
N ALA A 101 -10.60 8.95 -5.74
CA ALA A 101 -9.81 8.53 -4.58
C ALA A 101 -9.02 7.24 -4.82
N HIS A 102 -7.89 7.11 -4.11
CA HIS A 102 -7.07 5.90 -4.10
C HIS A 102 -7.77 4.68 -3.48
N LYS A 103 -8.92 4.86 -2.81
CA LYS A 103 -9.63 3.77 -2.11
C LYS A 103 -10.15 2.69 -3.06
N ILE A 104 -10.48 3.05 -4.31
CA ILE A 104 -10.97 2.10 -5.33
C ILE A 104 -9.95 1.01 -5.71
N ASN A 105 -8.68 1.17 -5.31
CA ASN A 105 -7.65 0.15 -5.54
C ASN A 105 -7.78 -1.05 -4.57
N ASN A 106 -8.54 -0.92 -3.47
CA ASN A 106 -8.71 -1.91 -2.40
C ASN A 106 -10.19 -2.19 -2.14
#